data_AF-A0A443IM15-F1
#
_entry.id   AF-A0A443IM15-F1
#
_cell.length_a   1.000
_cell.length_b   1.000
_cell.length_c   1.000
_cell.angle_alpha   90.00
_cell.angle_beta   90.00
_cell.angle_gamma   90.00
#
_symmetry.space_group_name_H-M   'P 1'
#
loop_
_entity.id
_entity.type
_entity.pdbx_description
1 polymer ?
#
loop_
_entity_poly.entity_id
_entity_poly.type
_entity_poly.pdbx_seq_one_letter_code
_entity_poly.pdbx_strand_id
1 'polypeptide(L)'
;MNKKLKNIGGWGLFLISTGLFLLQMAFLFLYARFQVEYTDNRLFYLINILSSIFLWLALLLLLQMGKKQRLLGGVFIALFIFANGIFLTIDLTKTHNIVSLSPDLKHVLSIKENKEKGQATYYRTFYHILARPKESLPYKTAGDFKVKWLANDVAAVTYQSTDKSIHQYIGTYGDRGGGGYYYVGPSIYGRWSGGNIEVISGQEGIKVIHSGGIDTFNWEQAVQFGTLAIVLTNDDEAMWTIALNENFRIQSESLVPPIGNISIYKATMENSRPVTLKYAGS
;
A
#
# COMPACT_ATOMS: atom_id res chain seq x y z
N MET A 1 -31.24 29.88 11.55
CA MET A 1 -29.82 29.83 11.99
C MET A 1 -29.39 31.22 12.44
N ASN A 2 -28.77 31.36 13.61
CA ASN A 2 -28.27 32.64 14.13
C ASN A 2 -27.32 33.28 13.09
N LYS A 3 -27.49 34.58 12.80
CA LYS A 3 -26.66 35.33 11.81
C LYS A 3 -25.16 35.19 12.10
N LYS A 4 -24.77 35.17 13.37
CA LYS A 4 -23.38 34.96 13.80
C LYS A 4 -22.89 33.55 13.45
N LEU A 5 -23.70 32.53 13.69
CA LEU A 5 -23.38 31.13 13.37
C LEU A 5 -23.30 30.89 11.86
N LYS A 6 -24.17 31.55 11.07
CA LYS A 6 -24.14 31.54 9.60
C LYS A 6 -22.81 32.06 9.06
N ASN A 7 -22.35 33.19 9.58
CA ASN A 7 -21.10 33.80 9.14
C ASN A 7 -19.88 32.97 9.54
N ILE A 8 -19.85 32.44 10.76
CA ILE A 8 -18.75 31.56 11.22
C ILE A 8 -18.66 30.31 10.34
N GLY A 9 -19.79 29.63 10.11
CA GLY A 9 -19.83 28.45 9.24
C GLY A 9 -19.43 28.75 7.79
N GLY A 10 -19.90 29.86 7.24
CA GLY A 10 -19.55 30.29 5.88
C GLY A 10 -18.05 30.54 5.70
N TRP A 11 -17.42 31.27 6.63
CA TRP A 11 -15.98 31.50 6.60
C TRP A 11 -15.17 30.22 6.83
N GLY A 12 -15.63 29.33 7.71
CA GLY A 12 -15.01 28.01 7.91
C GLY A 12 -14.97 27.18 6.63
N LEU A 13 -16.10 27.09 5.91
CA LEU A 13 -16.18 26.39 4.63
C LEU A 13 -15.32 27.04 3.55
N PHE A 14 -15.27 28.38 3.52
CA PHE A 14 -14.41 29.12 2.58
C PHE A 14 -12.93 28.81 2.80
N LEU A 15 -12.48 28.78 4.05
CA LEU A 15 -11.10 28.45 4.40
C LEU A 15 -10.75 27.00 4.03
N ILE A 16 -11.64 26.04 4.31
CA ILE A 16 -11.44 24.63 3.92
C ILE A 16 -11.35 24.50 2.38
N SER A 17 -12.26 25.13 1.65
CA SER A 17 -12.25 25.11 0.19
C SER A 17 -10.95 25.69 -0.39
N THR A 18 -10.51 26.82 0.17
CA THR A 18 -9.25 27.48 -0.20
C THR A 18 -8.05 26.57 0.09
N GLY A 19 -8.03 25.90 1.24
CA GLY A 19 -6.98 24.93 1.60
C GLY A 19 -6.91 23.76 0.62
N LEU A 20 -8.06 23.18 0.25
CA LEU A 20 -8.13 22.10 -0.75
C LEU A 20 -7.69 22.58 -2.15
N PHE A 21 -8.07 23.79 -2.53
CA PHE A 21 -7.63 24.39 -3.79
C PHE A 21 -6.11 24.59 -3.82
N LEU A 22 -5.53 25.13 -2.74
CA LEU A 22 -4.08 25.30 -2.63
C LEU A 22 -3.34 23.96 -2.63
N LEU A 23 -3.87 22.94 -1.95
CA LEU A 23 -3.36 21.57 -2.01
C LEU A 23 -3.33 21.05 -3.44
N GLN A 24 -4.41 21.27 -4.19
CA GLN A 24 -4.50 20.83 -5.58
C GLN A 24 -3.53 21.58 -6.49
N MET A 25 -3.36 22.89 -6.30
CA MET A 25 -2.38 23.68 -7.04
C MET A 25 -0.95 23.24 -6.73
N ALA A 26 -0.64 22.96 -5.46
CA ALA A 26 0.65 22.40 -5.05
C ALA A 26 0.88 21.01 -5.67
N PHE A 27 -0.14 20.15 -5.68
CA PHE A 27 -0.08 18.86 -6.34
C PHE A 27 0.25 18.99 -7.83
N LEU A 28 -0.47 19.85 -8.57
CA LEU A 28 -0.22 20.05 -10.01
C LEU A 28 1.20 20.54 -10.28
N PHE A 29 1.72 21.43 -9.43
CA PHE A 29 3.11 21.87 -9.49
C PHE A 29 4.09 20.71 -9.25
N LEU A 30 3.85 19.90 -8.21
CA LEU A 30 4.71 18.74 -7.89
C LEU A 30 4.66 17.66 -8.97
N TYR A 31 3.49 17.40 -9.54
CA TYR A 31 3.31 16.49 -10.67
C TYR A 31 4.12 16.97 -11.88
N ALA A 32 3.95 18.23 -12.28
CA ALA A 32 4.65 18.81 -13.42
C ALA A 32 6.18 18.83 -13.24
N ARG A 33 6.67 19.15 -12.04
CA ARG A 33 8.11 19.33 -11.79
C ARG A 33 8.85 18.03 -11.47
N PHE A 34 8.17 17.09 -10.80
CA PHE A 34 8.82 15.95 -10.17
C PHE A 34 8.17 14.59 -10.47
N GLN A 35 7.13 14.56 -11.33
CA GLN A 35 6.41 13.33 -11.67
C GLN A 35 5.85 12.63 -10.41
N VAL A 36 5.41 13.43 -9.44
CA VAL A 36 4.74 12.94 -8.23
C VAL A 36 3.27 12.78 -8.51
N GLU A 37 2.72 11.63 -8.18
CA GLU A 37 1.30 11.34 -8.28
C GLU A 37 0.66 11.27 -6.89
N TYR A 38 -0.68 11.28 -6.82
CA TYR A 38 -1.34 10.86 -5.60
C TYR A 38 -1.14 9.35 -5.41
N THR A 39 -1.07 8.92 -4.14
CA THR A 39 -1.05 7.49 -3.74
C THR A 39 -2.25 6.74 -4.34
N ASP A 40 -3.38 7.42 -4.45
CA ASP A 40 -4.61 6.94 -5.06
C ASP A 40 -5.10 8.00 -6.06
N ASN A 41 -5.21 7.65 -7.35
CA ASN A 41 -5.62 8.60 -8.38
C ASN A 41 -7.01 9.21 -8.10
N ARG A 42 -7.89 8.48 -7.38
CA ARG A 42 -9.22 8.96 -7.02
C ARG A 42 -9.19 10.25 -6.21
N LEU A 43 -8.12 10.48 -5.43
CA LEU A 43 -7.95 11.67 -4.60
C LEU A 43 -7.97 12.96 -5.42
N PHE A 44 -7.42 12.95 -6.63
CA PHE A 44 -7.41 14.12 -7.52
C PHE A 44 -8.83 14.65 -7.74
N TYR A 45 -9.75 13.77 -8.12
CA TYR A 45 -11.13 14.11 -8.43
C TYR A 45 -11.93 14.42 -7.16
N LEU A 46 -11.72 13.65 -6.09
CA LEU A 46 -12.42 13.84 -4.82
C LEU A 46 -12.06 15.20 -4.18
N ILE A 47 -10.79 15.60 -4.20
CA ILE A 47 -10.34 16.90 -3.68
C ILE A 47 -10.98 18.04 -4.48
N ASN A 48 -11.01 17.95 -5.81
CA ASN A 48 -11.68 18.94 -6.67
C ASN A 48 -13.18 19.06 -6.37
N ILE A 49 -13.87 17.92 -6.27
CA ILE A 49 -15.30 17.88 -5.96
C ILE A 49 -15.56 18.51 -4.59
N LEU A 50 -14.84 18.10 -3.55
CA LEU A 50 -15.00 18.64 -2.19
C LEU A 50 -14.67 20.13 -2.11
N SER A 51 -13.60 20.58 -2.77
CA SER A 51 -13.24 22.01 -2.84
C SER A 51 -14.39 22.82 -3.45
N SER A 52 -14.99 22.34 -4.55
CA SER A 52 -16.10 23.03 -5.23
C SER A 52 -17.39 23.06 -4.40
N ILE A 53 -17.72 21.97 -3.70
CA ILE A 53 -18.90 21.88 -2.82
C ILE A 53 -18.75 22.86 -1.65
N PHE A 54 -17.60 22.84 -0.97
CA PHE A 54 -17.36 23.74 0.15
C PHE A 54 -17.32 25.20 -0.28
N LEU A 55 -16.76 25.52 -1.45
CA LEU A 55 -16.81 26.88 -2.01
C LEU A 55 -18.26 27.32 -2.20
N TRP A 56 -19.06 26.48 -2.84
CA TRP A 56 -20.45 26.80 -3.15
C TRP A 56 -21.29 27.03 -1.89
N LEU A 57 -21.17 26.13 -0.90
CA LEU A 57 -21.84 26.28 0.39
C LEU A 57 -21.39 27.54 1.13
N ALA A 58 -20.10 27.88 1.08
CA ALA A 58 -19.58 29.11 1.66
C ALA A 58 -20.21 30.36 1.01
N LEU A 59 -20.29 30.39 -0.33
CA LEU A 59 -20.91 31.50 -1.07
C LEU A 59 -22.39 31.64 -0.74
N LEU A 60 -23.14 30.55 -0.64
CA LEU A 60 -24.56 30.58 -0.24
C LEU A 60 -24.77 31.12 1.19
N LEU A 61 -23.82 30.87 2.09
CA LEU A 61 -23.90 31.33 3.47
C LEU A 61 -23.46 32.79 3.64
N LEU A 62 -22.38 33.21 2.96
CA LEU A 62 -21.78 34.53 3.12
C LEU A 62 -22.45 35.60 2.25
N LEU A 63 -22.93 35.25 1.05
CA LEU A 63 -23.46 36.21 0.09
C LEU A 63 -24.99 36.20 0.05
N GLN A 64 -25.58 37.39 -0.09
CA GLN A 64 -27.01 37.53 -0.37
C GLN A 64 -27.27 37.35 -1.87
N MET A 65 -27.27 36.10 -2.32
CA MET A 65 -27.54 35.78 -3.73
C MET A 65 -29.05 35.75 -4.00
N GLY A 66 -29.46 36.32 -5.14
CA GLY A 66 -30.82 36.19 -5.66
C GLY A 66 -31.12 34.77 -6.17
N LYS A 67 -32.41 34.43 -6.34
CA LYS A 67 -32.83 33.06 -6.77
C LYS A 67 -32.15 32.61 -8.07
N LYS A 68 -32.04 33.50 -9.07
CA LYS A 68 -31.39 33.19 -10.37
C LYS A 68 -29.89 32.89 -10.21
N GLN A 69 -29.17 33.67 -9.40
CA GLN A 69 -27.73 33.45 -9.16
C GLN A 69 -27.47 32.13 -8.44
N ARG A 70 -28.31 31.78 -7.45
CA ARG A 70 -28.24 30.49 -6.75
C ARG A 70 -28.48 29.33 -7.70
N LEU A 71 -29.48 29.44 -8.57
CA LEU A 71 -29.76 28.42 -9.57
C LEU A 71 -28.58 28.25 -10.54
N LEU A 72 -28.08 29.35 -11.10
CA LEU A 72 -27.00 29.31 -12.09
C LEU A 72 -25.70 28.75 -11.48
N GLY A 73 -25.30 29.22 -10.30
CA GLY A 73 -24.11 28.69 -9.62
C GLY A 73 -24.28 27.23 -9.20
N GLY A 74 -25.48 26.83 -8.76
CA GLY A 74 -25.80 25.44 -8.45
C GLY A 74 -25.65 24.51 -9.68
N VAL A 75 -26.16 24.95 -10.84
CA VAL A 75 -26.01 24.21 -12.11
C VAL A 75 -24.54 24.13 -12.51
N PHE A 76 -23.78 25.21 -12.39
CA PHE A 76 -22.35 25.21 -12.71
C PHE A 76 -21.57 24.21 -11.84
N ILE A 77 -21.80 24.21 -10.53
CA ILE A 77 -21.16 23.27 -9.60
C ILE A 77 -21.59 21.83 -9.90
N ALA A 78 -22.86 21.59 -10.21
CA ALA A 78 -23.36 20.28 -10.61
C ALA A 78 -22.65 19.77 -11.88
N LEU A 79 -22.49 20.62 -12.90
CA LEU A 79 -21.75 20.28 -14.12
C LEU A 79 -20.27 19.99 -13.84
N PHE A 80 -19.63 20.77 -12.97
CA PHE A 80 -18.24 20.56 -12.58
C PHE A 80 -18.05 19.21 -11.84
N ILE A 81 -18.95 18.88 -10.92
CA ILE A 81 -18.95 17.59 -10.22
C ILE A 81 -19.19 16.46 -11.21
N PHE A 82 -20.15 16.61 -12.12
CA PHE A 82 -20.45 15.63 -13.16
C PHE A 82 -19.25 15.36 -14.06
N ALA A 83 -18.55 16.41 -14.50
CA ALA A 83 -17.33 16.27 -15.29
C ALA A 83 -16.23 15.52 -14.54
N ASN A 84 -15.96 15.86 -13.27
CA ASN A 84 -14.99 15.13 -12.44
C ASN A 84 -15.42 13.67 -12.21
N GLY A 85 -16.73 13.42 -12.07
CA GLY A 85 -17.28 12.06 -11.99
C GLY A 85 -17.01 11.24 -13.25
N ILE A 86 -17.21 11.83 -14.44
CA ILE A 86 -16.88 11.17 -15.71
C ILE A 86 -15.38 10.86 -15.78
N PHE A 87 -14.51 11.84 -15.51
CA PHE A 87 -13.06 11.61 -15.56
C PHE A 87 -12.59 10.56 -14.55
N LEU A 88 -13.17 10.55 -13.34
CA LEU A 88 -12.94 9.50 -12.35
C LEU A 88 -13.33 8.13 -12.90
N THR A 89 -14.50 7.98 -13.53
CA THR A 89 -14.91 6.70 -14.11
C THR A 89 -13.99 6.24 -15.23
N ILE A 90 -13.53 7.16 -16.09
CA ILE A 90 -12.57 6.85 -17.17
C ILE A 90 -11.22 6.41 -16.59
N ASP A 91 -10.75 7.04 -15.51
CA ASP A 91 -9.49 6.62 -14.89
C ASP A 91 -9.63 5.26 -14.21
N LEU A 92 -10.78 4.98 -13.57
CA LEU A 92 -11.05 3.67 -12.95
C LEU A 92 -11.20 2.53 -13.95
N THR A 93 -11.59 2.80 -15.20
CA THR A 93 -11.58 1.78 -16.26
C THR A 93 -10.19 1.51 -16.81
N LYS A 94 -9.26 2.46 -16.73
CA LYS A 94 -7.88 2.31 -17.21
C LYS A 94 -6.93 1.81 -16.13
N THR A 95 -7.13 2.24 -14.89
CA THR A 95 -6.19 2.06 -13.79
C THR A 95 -6.89 1.41 -12.60
N HIS A 96 -6.40 0.25 -12.18
CA HIS A 96 -6.75 -0.34 -10.90
C HIS A 96 -5.77 0.16 -9.83
N ASN A 97 -6.29 0.87 -8.83
CA ASN A 97 -5.49 1.41 -7.72
C ASN A 97 -5.61 0.47 -6.51
N ILE A 98 -4.48 -0.11 -6.09
CA ILE A 98 -4.38 -0.97 -4.90
C ILE A 98 -3.67 -0.17 -3.82
N VAL A 99 -4.44 0.30 -2.85
CA VAL A 99 -3.94 1.12 -1.74
C VAL A 99 -4.30 0.49 -0.41
N SER A 100 -3.32 0.37 0.48
CA SER A 100 -3.52 -0.17 1.83
C SER A 100 -2.68 0.60 2.83
N LEU A 101 -3.28 0.91 3.98
CA LEU A 101 -2.62 1.58 5.10
C LEU A 101 -2.09 0.53 6.08
N SER A 102 -0.90 0.74 6.63
CA SER A 102 -0.34 -0.14 7.64
C SER A 102 -1.18 -0.20 8.90
N PRO A 103 -1.09 -1.29 9.69
CA PRO A 103 -1.80 -1.39 10.97
C PRO A 103 -1.50 -0.24 11.94
N ASP A 104 -0.27 0.30 11.92
CA ASP A 104 0.13 1.45 12.75
C ASP A 104 -0.09 2.82 12.07
N LEU A 105 -0.68 2.83 10.88
CA LEU A 105 -1.00 4.01 10.08
C LEU A 105 0.21 4.84 9.61
N LYS A 106 1.44 4.35 9.75
CA LYS A 106 2.66 5.08 9.35
C LYS A 106 3.05 4.87 7.91
N HIS A 107 2.61 3.78 7.28
CA HIS A 107 3.03 3.40 5.94
C HIS A 107 1.83 3.18 5.03
N VAL A 108 1.98 3.55 3.77
CA VAL A 108 0.95 3.33 2.75
C VAL A 108 1.56 2.52 1.61
N LEU A 109 0.98 1.35 1.35
CA LEU A 109 1.20 0.60 0.13
C LEU A 109 0.38 1.23 -0.99
N SER A 110 1.02 1.49 -2.13
CA SER A 110 0.37 1.93 -3.36
C SER A 110 0.92 1.14 -4.55
N ILE A 111 0.03 0.44 -5.24
CA ILE A 111 0.29 -0.20 -6.52
C ILE A 111 -0.77 0.28 -7.50
N LYS A 112 -0.35 0.58 -8.74
CA LYS A 112 -1.26 0.94 -9.82
C LYS A 112 -1.07 -0.04 -10.96
N GLU A 113 -2.15 -0.71 -11.33
CA GLU A 113 -2.20 -1.60 -12.49
C GLU A 113 -2.86 -0.88 -13.67
N ASN A 114 -2.17 -0.89 -14.80
CA ASN A 114 -2.75 -0.56 -16.10
C ASN A 114 -3.55 -1.78 -16.60
N LYS A 115 -4.88 -1.65 -16.63
CA LYS A 115 -5.80 -2.75 -16.98
C LYS A 115 -5.68 -3.19 -18.44
N GLU A 116 -5.28 -2.30 -19.35
CA GLU A 116 -5.10 -2.64 -20.76
C GLU A 116 -3.86 -3.51 -20.99
N LYS A 117 -2.77 -3.21 -20.26
CA LYS A 117 -1.49 -3.90 -20.42
C LYS A 117 -1.26 -5.04 -19.42
N GLY A 118 -2.07 -5.13 -18.38
CA GLY A 118 -1.84 -6.01 -17.23
C GLY A 118 -0.53 -5.67 -16.50
N GLN A 119 -0.07 -4.42 -16.57
CA GLN A 119 1.21 -4.00 -15.96
C GLN A 119 0.94 -3.29 -14.64
N ALA A 120 1.42 -3.88 -13.54
CA ALA A 120 1.36 -3.28 -12.22
C ALA A 120 2.69 -2.61 -11.86
N THR A 121 2.60 -1.45 -11.21
CA THR A 121 3.78 -0.69 -10.73
C THR A 121 3.60 -0.33 -9.27
N TYR A 122 4.61 -0.61 -8.46
CA TYR A 122 4.70 -0.16 -7.09
C TYR A 122 5.16 1.30 -7.04
N TYR A 123 4.47 2.07 -6.19
CA TYR A 123 4.77 3.46 -5.94
C TYR A 123 5.31 3.65 -4.53
N ARG A 124 6.47 4.29 -4.42
CA ARG A 124 7.02 4.72 -3.14
C ARG A 124 6.22 5.92 -2.64
N THR A 125 5.65 5.81 -1.45
CA THR A 125 4.79 6.83 -0.85
C THR A 125 5.59 7.84 -0.02
N PHE A 126 5.12 9.08 -0.01
CA PHE A 126 5.67 10.23 0.71
C PHE A 126 4.52 10.97 1.37
N TYR A 127 4.67 11.29 2.66
CA TYR A 127 3.64 12.00 3.44
C TYR A 127 2.23 11.39 3.29
N HIS A 128 2.15 10.07 3.09
CA HIS A 128 0.95 9.24 2.91
C HIS A 128 0.13 9.48 1.63
N ILE A 129 0.00 10.73 1.16
CA ILE A 129 -0.89 11.10 0.04
C ILE A 129 -0.19 11.20 -1.31
N LEU A 130 1.14 11.37 -1.33
CA LEU A 130 1.92 11.49 -2.56
C LEU A 130 2.72 10.21 -2.79
N ALA A 131 2.97 9.88 -4.04
CA ALA A 131 3.75 8.71 -4.40
C ALA A 131 4.49 8.91 -5.72
N ARG A 132 5.57 8.15 -5.94
CA ARG A 132 6.30 8.09 -7.22
C ARG A 132 6.47 6.65 -7.66
N PRO A 133 6.42 6.37 -8.98
CA PRO A 133 6.70 5.03 -9.48
C PRO A 133 8.13 4.64 -9.08
N LYS A 134 8.28 3.42 -8.56
CA LYS A 134 9.57 2.90 -8.10
C LYS A 134 9.98 1.67 -8.90
N GLU A 135 9.11 0.67 -8.97
CA GLU A 135 9.41 -0.60 -9.66
C GLU A 135 8.15 -1.20 -10.25
N SER A 136 8.26 -1.75 -11.46
CA SER A 136 7.20 -2.53 -12.08
C SER A 136 7.24 -3.95 -11.56
N LEU A 137 6.05 -4.53 -11.32
CA LEU A 137 5.95 -5.95 -10.99
C LEU A 137 6.41 -6.77 -12.21
N PRO A 138 7.16 -7.86 -11.99
CA PRO A 138 7.81 -8.60 -13.07
C PRO A 138 6.82 -9.34 -13.98
N TYR A 139 5.68 -9.75 -13.44
CA TYR A 139 4.68 -10.55 -14.16
C TYR A 139 3.45 -9.73 -14.50
N LYS A 140 2.88 -9.98 -15.68
CA LYS A 140 1.62 -9.37 -16.09
C LYS A 140 0.48 -9.94 -15.25
N THR A 141 -0.33 -9.05 -14.68
CA THR A 141 -1.39 -9.38 -13.73
C THR A 141 -2.71 -9.69 -14.42
N ALA A 142 -3.51 -10.55 -13.80
CA ALA A 142 -4.87 -10.87 -14.23
C ALA A 142 -5.94 -9.93 -13.61
N GLY A 143 -5.53 -8.91 -12.86
CA GLY A 143 -6.43 -7.93 -12.24
C GLY A 143 -6.70 -8.12 -10.75
N ASP A 144 -6.55 -9.33 -10.23
CA ASP A 144 -6.84 -9.64 -8.83
C ASP A 144 -5.61 -9.50 -7.94
N PHE A 145 -5.75 -8.69 -6.88
CA PHE A 145 -4.71 -8.45 -5.88
C PHE A 145 -5.25 -8.66 -4.47
N LYS A 146 -4.42 -9.26 -3.63
CA LYS A 146 -4.68 -9.44 -2.22
C LYS A 146 -3.53 -8.90 -1.38
N VAL A 147 -3.83 -7.90 -0.56
CA VAL A 147 -2.85 -7.28 0.33
C VAL A 147 -2.98 -7.81 1.75
N LYS A 148 -1.86 -8.18 2.36
CA LYS A 148 -1.74 -8.49 3.79
C LYS A 148 -0.50 -7.84 4.38
N TRP A 149 -0.68 -7.14 5.49
CA TRP A 149 0.42 -6.65 6.31
C TRP A 149 0.93 -7.79 7.19
N LEU A 150 2.19 -8.19 6.99
CA LEU A 150 2.88 -9.24 7.74
C LEU A 150 3.52 -8.69 9.02
N ALA A 151 3.86 -7.40 8.97
CA ALA A 151 4.24 -6.54 10.08
C ALA A 151 3.70 -5.13 9.77
N ASN A 152 3.83 -4.19 10.70
CA ASN A 152 3.46 -2.78 10.55
C ASN A 152 4.14 -2.12 9.35
N ASP A 153 5.30 -2.61 8.93
CA ASP A 153 6.13 -2.05 7.87
C ASP A 153 6.49 -3.06 6.77
N VAL A 154 5.78 -4.19 6.70
CA VAL A 154 5.93 -5.21 5.66
C VAL A 154 4.57 -5.59 5.09
N ALA A 155 4.32 -5.23 3.83
CA ALA A 155 3.09 -5.57 3.11
C ALA A 155 3.37 -6.61 2.03
N ALA A 156 2.71 -7.77 2.10
CA ALA A 156 2.68 -8.76 1.05
C ALA A 156 1.49 -8.51 0.11
N VAL A 157 1.77 -8.40 -1.18
CA VAL A 157 0.79 -8.27 -2.24
C VAL A 157 0.83 -9.54 -3.06
N THR A 158 -0.19 -10.38 -2.90
CA THR A 158 -0.37 -11.60 -3.69
C THR A 158 -1.23 -11.28 -4.90
N TYR A 159 -0.81 -11.72 -6.06
CA TYR A 159 -1.56 -11.54 -7.30
C TYR A 159 -1.40 -12.76 -8.19
N GLN A 160 -2.39 -12.93 -9.07
CA GLN A 160 -2.34 -13.94 -10.11
C GLN A 160 -1.88 -13.29 -11.42
N SER A 161 -0.96 -13.94 -12.12
CA SER A 161 -0.53 -13.54 -13.46
C SER A 161 -1.46 -14.09 -14.55
N THR A 162 -1.25 -13.65 -15.78
CA THR A 162 -2.08 -14.04 -16.94
C THR A 162 -2.07 -15.54 -17.25
N ASP A 163 -0.99 -16.24 -16.91
CA ASP A 163 -0.81 -17.70 -17.01
C ASP A 163 -1.34 -18.47 -15.78
N LYS A 164 -1.94 -17.76 -14.83
CA LYS A 164 -2.55 -18.27 -13.59
C LYS A 164 -1.57 -18.64 -12.47
N SER A 165 -0.27 -18.45 -12.64
CA SER A 165 0.70 -18.61 -11.55
C SER A 165 0.50 -17.56 -10.47
N ILE A 166 0.86 -17.92 -9.23
CA ILE A 166 0.77 -17.03 -8.07
C ILE A 166 2.10 -16.34 -7.87
N HIS A 167 2.07 -15.01 -7.76
CA HIS A 167 3.26 -14.22 -7.48
C HIS A 167 3.02 -13.29 -6.29
N GLN A 168 4.11 -12.87 -5.67
CA GLN A 168 4.08 -11.92 -4.57
C GLN A 168 5.03 -10.76 -4.80
N TYR A 169 4.57 -9.57 -4.44
CA TYR A 169 5.39 -8.38 -4.31
C TYR A 169 5.38 -7.94 -2.85
N ILE A 170 6.55 -7.67 -2.29
CA ILE A 170 6.66 -7.26 -0.88
C ILE A 170 7.09 -5.79 -0.77
N GLY A 171 6.20 -4.95 -0.23
CA GLY A 171 6.52 -3.59 0.17
C GLY A 171 7.16 -3.56 1.55
N THR A 172 8.40 -3.08 1.64
CA THR A 172 9.18 -2.96 2.88
C THR A 172 9.45 -1.49 3.20
N TYR A 173 9.18 -1.06 4.44
CA TYR A 173 9.21 0.36 4.83
C TYR A 173 10.11 0.71 6.02
N GLY A 174 10.56 -0.28 6.79
CA GLY A 174 11.43 -0.07 7.93
C GLY A 174 12.77 -0.79 7.79
N ASP A 175 13.42 -0.97 8.92
CA ASP A 175 14.74 -1.59 9.03
C ASP A 175 14.89 -2.28 10.39
N ARG A 176 15.70 -3.34 10.47
CA ARG A 176 16.08 -4.03 11.73
C ARG A 176 17.59 -4.02 12.00
N GLY A 177 18.38 -3.44 11.09
CA GLY A 177 19.85 -3.44 11.13
C GLY A 177 20.50 -2.10 11.49
N GLY A 178 19.72 -1.08 11.86
CA GLY A 178 20.25 0.25 12.20
C GLY A 178 20.85 1.00 11.01
N GLY A 179 20.39 0.71 9.80
CA GLY A 179 20.87 1.26 8.53
C GLY A 179 21.84 0.35 7.77
N GLY A 180 22.26 -0.78 8.36
CA GLY A 180 23.10 -1.78 7.70
C GLY A 180 22.32 -2.69 6.75
N TYR A 181 22.97 -3.12 5.67
CA TYR A 181 22.41 -4.13 4.77
C TYR A 181 22.66 -5.54 5.31
N TYR A 182 21.64 -6.40 5.27
CA TYR A 182 21.71 -7.80 5.70
C TYR A 182 20.71 -8.63 4.90
N TYR A 183 20.96 -9.94 4.85
CA TYR A 183 20.08 -10.91 4.22
C TYR A 183 19.14 -11.53 5.24
N VAL A 184 17.85 -11.59 4.93
CA VAL A 184 16.83 -12.09 5.86
C VAL A 184 17.02 -13.58 6.12
N GLY A 185 17.27 -14.37 5.07
CA GLY A 185 17.46 -15.82 5.18
C GLY A 185 18.52 -16.24 6.21
N PRO A 186 19.77 -15.77 6.09
CA PRO A 186 20.80 -16.00 7.10
C PRO A 186 20.46 -15.41 8.48
N SER A 187 19.77 -14.28 8.54
CA SER A 187 19.39 -13.64 9.82
C SER A 187 18.39 -14.48 10.64
N ILE A 188 17.65 -15.37 9.98
CA ILE A 188 16.66 -16.24 10.63
C ILE A 188 17.17 -17.68 10.81
N TYR A 189 18.50 -17.90 10.79
CA TYR A 189 19.08 -19.23 10.99
C TYR A 189 18.53 -19.93 12.25
N GLY A 190 18.25 -21.23 12.14
CA GLY A 190 17.65 -22.06 13.19
C GLY A 190 16.16 -22.37 12.94
N ARG A 191 15.51 -22.84 14.00
CA ARG A 191 14.14 -23.34 14.01
C ARG A 191 13.19 -22.29 14.60
N TRP A 192 12.07 -22.08 13.94
CA TRP A 192 11.02 -21.16 14.34
C TRP A 192 9.68 -21.89 14.33
N SER A 193 8.87 -21.73 15.37
CA SER A 193 7.57 -22.41 15.45
C SER A 193 6.45 -21.50 15.93
N GLY A 194 5.23 -21.77 15.45
CA GLY A 194 4.04 -21.04 15.83
C GLY A 194 2.79 -21.64 15.20
N GLY A 195 1.76 -21.87 16.00
CA GLY A 195 0.57 -22.59 15.57
C GLY A 195 0.92 -24.02 15.12
N ASN A 196 0.54 -24.38 13.90
CA ASN A 196 0.83 -25.67 13.27
C ASN A 196 1.90 -25.55 12.16
N ILE A 197 2.73 -24.51 12.21
CA ILE A 197 3.79 -24.24 11.23
C ILE A 197 5.15 -24.17 11.94
N GLU A 198 6.15 -24.79 11.33
CA GLU A 198 7.54 -24.71 11.73
C GLU A 198 8.40 -24.34 10.51
N VAL A 199 9.36 -23.44 10.70
CA VAL A 199 10.34 -23.02 9.69
C VAL A 199 11.72 -23.37 10.19
N ILE A 200 12.50 -24.07 9.38
CA ILE A 200 13.89 -24.41 9.66
C ILE A 200 14.75 -23.74 8.60
N SER A 201 15.53 -22.74 9.00
CA SER A 201 16.54 -22.09 8.15
C SER A 201 17.91 -22.68 8.47
N GLY A 202 18.60 -23.21 7.46
CA GLY A 202 19.87 -23.91 7.61
C GLY A 202 20.82 -23.63 6.45
N GLN A 203 21.95 -24.34 6.40
CA GLN A 203 22.97 -24.11 5.36
C GLN A 203 22.45 -24.36 3.93
N GLU A 204 21.61 -25.36 3.74
CA GLU A 204 21.09 -25.75 2.42
C GLU A 204 19.89 -24.91 1.96
N GLY A 205 19.30 -24.10 2.84
CA GLY A 205 18.10 -23.30 2.56
C GLY A 205 17.07 -23.37 3.67
N ILE A 206 15.79 -23.32 3.30
CA ILE A 206 14.66 -23.17 4.22
C ILE A 206 13.66 -24.32 4.03
N LYS A 207 13.23 -24.92 5.13
CA LYS A 207 12.12 -25.90 5.18
C LYS A 207 10.93 -25.29 5.89
N VAL A 208 9.74 -25.45 5.32
CA VAL A 208 8.47 -25.08 5.93
C VAL A 208 7.67 -26.35 6.19
N ILE A 209 7.48 -26.68 7.46
CA ILE A 209 6.71 -27.84 7.92
C ILE A 209 5.31 -27.33 8.31
N HIS A 210 4.28 -27.95 7.76
CA HIS A 210 2.88 -27.58 8.03
C HIS A 210 2.00 -28.84 7.99
N SER A 211 0.71 -28.70 8.33
CA SER A 211 -0.22 -29.84 8.39
C SER A 211 -0.43 -30.60 7.07
N GLY A 212 0.02 -30.04 5.95
CA GLY A 212 -0.11 -30.63 4.61
C GLY A 212 1.16 -31.30 4.11
N GLY A 213 2.28 -31.22 4.83
CA GLY A 213 3.56 -31.75 4.40
C GLY A 213 4.75 -30.87 4.76
N ILE A 214 5.84 -31.06 4.01
CA ILE A 214 7.09 -30.32 4.16
C ILE A 214 7.46 -29.74 2.80
N ASP A 215 7.51 -28.42 2.70
CA ASP A 215 8.06 -27.72 1.55
C ASP A 215 9.54 -27.40 1.82
N THR A 216 10.43 -27.70 0.87
CA THR A 216 11.87 -27.43 0.98
C THR A 216 12.31 -26.51 -0.14
N PHE A 217 13.05 -25.46 0.21
CA PHE A 217 13.53 -24.43 -0.69
C PHE A 217 15.03 -24.27 -0.51
N ASN A 218 15.80 -24.31 -1.59
CA ASN A 218 17.21 -23.92 -1.55
C ASN A 218 17.34 -22.38 -1.51
N TRP A 219 18.56 -21.87 -1.42
CA TRP A 219 18.77 -20.42 -1.37
C TRP A 219 18.46 -19.69 -2.68
N GLU A 220 18.54 -20.36 -3.84
CA GLU A 220 18.19 -19.78 -5.14
C GLU A 220 16.67 -19.55 -5.26
N GLN A 221 15.88 -20.36 -4.55
CA GLN A 221 14.43 -20.24 -4.41
C GLN A 221 14.00 -19.21 -3.37
N ALA A 222 14.94 -18.53 -2.69
CA ALA A 222 14.64 -17.50 -1.69
C ALA A 222 14.90 -16.09 -2.26
N VAL A 223 13.84 -15.44 -2.73
CA VAL A 223 13.92 -14.09 -3.31
C VAL A 223 13.86 -13.03 -2.21
N GLN A 224 14.92 -12.25 -2.07
CA GLN A 224 15.06 -11.18 -1.07
C GLN A 224 14.26 -9.92 -1.46
N PHE A 225 13.48 -9.38 -0.52
CA PHE A 225 12.77 -8.11 -0.66
C PHE A 225 13.22 -7.13 0.42
N GLY A 226 14.02 -6.13 0.01
CA GLY A 226 14.62 -5.16 0.92
C GLY A 226 15.47 -5.87 1.98
N THR A 227 15.37 -5.44 3.23
CA THR A 227 16.02 -6.08 4.39
C THR A 227 15.01 -6.73 5.34
N LEU A 228 13.72 -6.81 4.97
CA LEU A 228 12.67 -7.22 5.92
C LEU A 228 11.95 -8.52 5.54
N ALA A 229 12.04 -8.98 4.30
CA ALA A 229 11.33 -10.18 3.88
C ALA A 229 12.06 -10.98 2.80
N ILE A 230 11.67 -12.26 2.71
CA ILE A 230 11.99 -13.17 1.61
C ILE A 230 10.71 -13.85 1.13
N VAL A 231 10.63 -14.11 -0.17
CA VAL A 231 9.60 -14.94 -0.78
C VAL A 231 10.26 -16.24 -1.22
N LEU A 232 9.71 -17.37 -0.75
CA LEU A 232 10.11 -18.71 -1.15
C LEU A 232 9.31 -19.10 -2.38
N THR A 233 10.01 -19.44 -3.46
CA THR A 233 9.40 -19.75 -4.75
C THR A 233 9.68 -21.19 -5.18
N ASN A 234 8.77 -21.74 -5.98
CA ASN A 234 9.01 -22.97 -6.73
C ASN A 234 8.61 -22.72 -8.18
N ASP A 235 9.53 -22.98 -9.13
CA ASP A 235 9.33 -22.69 -10.56
C ASP A 235 8.80 -21.26 -10.79
N ASP A 236 9.42 -20.28 -10.12
CA ASP A 236 9.04 -18.85 -10.11
C ASP A 236 7.66 -18.49 -9.51
N GLU A 237 6.88 -19.48 -9.06
CA GLU A 237 5.65 -19.26 -8.31
C GLU A 237 5.93 -19.02 -6.83
N ALA A 238 5.29 -18.02 -6.24
CA ALA A 238 5.40 -17.75 -4.81
C ALA A 238 4.63 -18.81 -4.01
N MET A 239 5.30 -19.39 -3.01
CA MET A 239 4.74 -20.41 -2.12
C MET A 239 4.53 -19.86 -0.70
N TRP A 240 5.56 -19.20 -0.16
CA TRP A 240 5.55 -18.64 1.20
C TRP A 240 6.29 -17.31 1.23
N THR A 241 5.86 -16.38 2.06
CA THR A 241 6.66 -15.22 2.47
C THR A 241 7.06 -15.37 3.93
N ILE A 242 8.32 -15.07 4.24
CA ILE A 242 8.79 -14.87 5.61
C ILE A 242 9.18 -13.40 5.78
N ALA A 243 8.66 -12.75 6.82
CA ALA A 243 8.93 -11.37 7.17
C ALA A 243 9.45 -11.22 8.60
N LEU A 244 10.32 -10.24 8.82
CA LEU A 244 10.82 -9.89 10.15
C LEU A 244 9.86 -8.93 10.85
N ASN A 245 9.37 -9.30 12.03
CA ASN A 245 8.49 -8.42 12.81
C ASN A 245 9.27 -7.24 13.40
N GLU A 246 8.56 -6.24 13.91
CA GLU A 246 9.12 -4.98 14.44
C GLU A 246 10.02 -5.21 15.65
N ASN A 247 9.77 -6.29 16.40
CA ASN A 247 10.58 -6.68 17.55
C ASN A 247 11.83 -7.49 17.16
N PHE A 248 12.01 -7.83 15.89
CA PHE A 248 13.18 -8.55 15.41
C PHE A 248 14.42 -7.66 15.47
N ARG A 249 15.55 -8.18 15.95
CA ARG A 249 16.81 -7.45 16.00
C ARG A 249 17.91 -8.21 15.28
N ILE A 250 18.55 -7.53 14.34
CA ILE A 250 19.72 -8.08 13.67
C ILE A 250 20.88 -8.06 14.63
N GLN A 251 21.50 -9.22 14.80
CA GLN A 251 22.69 -9.40 15.60
C GLN A 251 23.84 -9.77 14.67
N SER A 252 24.96 -9.07 14.83
CA SER A 252 26.17 -9.27 14.03
C SER A 252 26.96 -10.52 14.45
N GLU A 253 26.62 -11.15 15.58
CA GLU A 253 27.29 -12.34 16.10
C GLU A 253 26.43 -13.60 15.90
N SER A 254 26.95 -14.57 15.15
CA SER A 254 26.29 -15.83 14.80
C SER A 254 26.09 -16.81 15.96
N LEU A 255 26.61 -16.49 17.15
CA LEU A 255 26.58 -17.35 18.35
C LEU A 255 25.43 -17.01 19.31
N VAL A 256 24.69 -15.92 19.05
CA VAL A 256 23.57 -15.50 19.90
C VAL A 256 22.25 -15.88 19.23
N PRO A 257 21.30 -16.51 19.95
CA PRO A 257 19.97 -16.76 19.42
C PRO A 257 19.33 -15.48 18.86
N PRO A 258 18.63 -15.56 17.71
CA PRO A 258 17.96 -14.40 17.15
C PRO A 258 16.88 -13.89 18.13
N ILE A 259 16.77 -12.56 18.23
CA ILE A 259 15.82 -11.90 19.12
C ILE A 259 14.64 -11.40 18.30
N GLY A 260 13.43 -11.67 18.80
CA GLY A 260 12.18 -11.22 18.23
C GLY A 260 11.41 -12.34 17.54
N ASN A 261 10.45 -11.97 16.71
CA ASN A 261 9.58 -12.91 16.01
C ASN A 261 9.70 -12.72 14.50
N ILE A 262 9.32 -13.76 13.76
CA ILE A 262 9.09 -13.68 12.32
C ILE A 262 7.61 -13.94 12.04
N SER A 263 7.14 -13.52 10.87
CA SER A 263 5.81 -13.85 10.37
C SER A 263 5.95 -14.67 9.10
N ILE A 264 5.24 -15.79 9.02
CA ILE A 264 5.12 -16.59 7.80
C ILE A 264 3.72 -16.41 7.19
N TYR A 265 3.64 -16.34 5.88
CA TYR A 265 2.39 -16.19 5.15
C TYR A 265 2.37 -17.03 3.88
N LYS A 266 1.35 -17.86 3.72
CA LYS A 266 1.14 -18.65 2.50
C LYS A 266 0.77 -17.73 1.34
N ALA A 267 1.49 -17.85 0.23
CA ALA A 267 1.15 -17.17 -1.00
C ALA A 267 -0.09 -17.80 -1.62
N THR A 268 -1.25 -17.16 -1.42
CA THR A 268 -2.52 -17.63 -1.97
C THR A 268 -3.53 -16.51 -2.09
N MET A 269 -4.38 -16.61 -3.12
CA MET A 269 -5.57 -15.77 -3.30
C MET A 269 -6.71 -16.17 -2.36
N GLU A 270 -6.71 -17.39 -1.82
CA GLU A 270 -7.68 -17.85 -0.83
C GLU A 270 -7.51 -17.16 0.52
N ASN A 271 -8.54 -17.15 1.37
CA ASN A 271 -8.43 -16.52 2.69
C ASN A 271 -7.37 -17.22 3.56
N SER A 272 -6.30 -16.48 3.86
CA SER A 272 -5.19 -16.92 4.72
C SER A 272 -4.72 -15.74 5.56
N ARG A 273 -4.20 -16.05 6.76
CA ARG A 273 -3.66 -15.06 7.71
C ARG A 273 -2.19 -15.35 7.95
N PRO A 274 -1.36 -14.32 8.16
CA PRO A 274 0.02 -14.52 8.60
C PRO A 274 0.04 -15.19 9.97
N VAL A 275 1.04 -16.05 10.18
CA VAL A 275 1.29 -16.74 11.45
C VAL A 275 2.59 -16.22 12.03
N THR A 276 2.54 -15.73 13.26
CA THR A 276 3.76 -15.32 14.00
C THR A 276 4.48 -16.56 14.52
N LEU A 277 5.77 -16.67 14.22
CA LEU A 277 6.65 -17.74 14.70
C LEU A 277 7.66 -17.18 15.71
N LYS A 278 7.97 -17.98 16.72
CA LYS A 278 8.98 -17.71 17.74
C LYS A 278 10.16 -18.63 17.56
N TYR A 279 11.35 -18.18 17.95
CA TYR A 279 12.54 -19.01 17.92
C TYR A 279 12.38 -20.23 18.84
N ALA A 280 12.70 -21.40 18.32
CA ALA A 280 12.52 -22.70 18.98
C ALA A 280 13.83 -23.47 19.19
N GLY A 281 14.97 -22.92 18.75
CA GLY A 281 16.30 -23.53 18.89
C GLY A 281 17.03 -23.66 17.56
N SER A 282 18.29 -24.10 17.61
CA SER A 282 19.11 -24.44 16.44
C SER A 282 19.19 -25.95 16.29
#